data_AF-A0A9J7DS51-F1
#
_entry.id   AF-A0A9J7DS51-F1
#
_cell.length_a   1.000
_cell.length_b   1.000
_cell.length_c   1.000
_cell.angle_alpha   90.00
_cell.angle_beta   90.00
_cell.angle_gamma   90.00
#
_symmetry.space_group_name_H-M   'P 1'
#
loop_
_entity.id
_entity.type
_entity.pdbx_description
1 polymer ?
#
loop_
_entity_poly.entity_id
_entity_poly.type
_entity_poly.pdbx_seq_one_letter_code
_entity_poly.pdbx_strand_id
1 'polypeptide(L)'
;MLSIGPNRIRPHHFAAELKNVQFKEALVNFFIDHWGSEDMLPFIGNKNIYVSFNKCYSYKVINNKVIKAIEESLSCEEHEEADSRIIFHICQIDFDADVVIRCSDSDILIILLGNMDHLKASLKIWINMGVGNHQRYININELHRILGDSLCKALPCFHAITGCDYTPALFRKGKVKPFKILETSEEYQLAFDNIITDDDEVLETTFVTLEKFICQMYGVKNCSNVNDVRFHLFSSTFKSKKSDENFDKKFRNFDSSSLPPCKAELQQHLLRVRYVTKIWRNSHSKHPTSLSPMAFGWTINGDKYDFVWFLGDQLPSSVADIIVQSKCEMEYLLIITKMLYNEQEELHFFFFFLLQMIEF
;
A
#
# COMPACT_ATOMS: atom_id res chain seq x y z
N MET A 1 34.83 -2.91 8.07
CA MET A 1 34.97 -1.89 9.13
C MET A 1 35.14 -0.52 8.48
N LEU A 2 34.04 0.20 8.29
CA LEU A 2 34.06 1.59 7.83
C LEU A 2 33.95 2.48 9.07
N SER A 3 35.10 2.90 9.61
CA SER A 3 35.17 3.92 10.67
C SER A 3 34.85 5.28 10.06
N ILE A 4 33.77 5.92 10.53
CA ILE A 4 33.27 7.20 10.02
C ILE A 4 33.42 8.25 11.12
N GLY A 5 34.00 9.40 10.76
CA GLY A 5 34.28 10.50 11.68
C GLY A 5 34.55 11.82 10.93
N PRO A 6 34.54 12.97 11.63
CA PRO A 6 34.58 14.32 11.06
C PRO A 6 35.82 14.63 10.22
N ASN A 7 36.91 13.86 10.39
CA ASN A 7 38.19 14.11 9.75
C ASN A 7 38.40 13.35 8.43
N ARG A 8 37.37 12.71 7.85
CA ARG A 8 37.48 11.99 6.56
C ARG A 8 37.10 12.87 5.37
N ILE A 9 37.86 12.72 4.28
CA ILE A 9 37.61 13.37 3.00
C ILE A 9 36.33 12.80 2.37
N ARG A 10 35.43 13.70 1.92
CA ARG A 10 34.21 13.35 1.17
C ARG A 10 34.54 12.31 0.09
N PRO A 11 33.81 11.18 0.00
CA PRO A 11 34.03 10.19 -1.05
C PRO A 11 34.01 10.84 -2.44
N HIS A 12 34.97 10.46 -3.29
CA HIS A 12 35.07 10.95 -4.67
C HIS A 12 33.77 10.73 -5.46
N HIS A 13 33.07 9.61 -5.21
CA HIS A 13 31.78 9.28 -5.81
C HIS A 13 30.65 9.24 -4.77
N PHE A 14 30.41 10.36 -4.10
CA PHE A 14 29.39 10.50 -3.05
C PHE A 14 28.01 9.92 -3.44
N ALA A 15 27.56 10.12 -4.68
CA ALA A 15 26.28 9.59 -5.15
C ALA A 15 26.21 8.05 -5.19
N ALA A 16 27.35 7.38 -5.42
CA ALA A 16 27.42 5.92 -5.37
C ALA A 16 27.39 5.42 -3.92
N GLU A 17 28.10 6.09 -3.01
CA GLU A 17 28.11 5.76 -1.58
C GLU A 17 26.73 5.94 -0.93
N LEU A 18 25.93 6.92 -1.37
CA LEU A 18 24.54 7.07 -0.92
C LEU A 18 23.65 5.86 -1.25
N LYS A 19 24.07 4.93 -2.12
CA LYS A 19 23.33 3.68 -2.34
C LYS A 19 23.67 2.61 -1.29
N ASN A 20 24.77 2.76 -0.56
CA ASN A 20 25.18 1.84 0.48
C ASN A 20 24.45 2.15 1.80
N VAL A 21 23.73 1.17 2.35
CA VAL A 21 22.96 1.30 3.59
C VAL A 21 23.87 1.63 4.78
N GLN A 22 25.03 0.98 4.91
CA GLN A 22 25.97 1.24 6.00
C GLN A 22 26.52 2.67 5.94
N PHE A 23 26.76 3.19 4.74
CA PHE A 23 27.18 4.58 4.56
C PHE A 23 26.08 5.56 4.95
N LYS A 24 24.82 5.30 4.55
CA LYS A 24 23.66 6.12 4.94
C LYS A 24 23.49 6.19 6.45
N GLU A 25 23.51 5.05 7.14
CA GLU A 25 23.38 4.99 8.60
C GLU A 25 24.48 5.78 9.29
N ALA A 26 25.72 5.56 8.88
CA ALA A 26 26.85 6.25 9.48
C ALA A 26 26.89 7.76 9.14
N LEU A 27 26.36 8.17 7.97
CA LEU A 27 26.17 9.57 7.64
C LEU A 27 25.13 10.22 8.56
N VAL A 28 24.03 9.54 8.86
CA VAL A 28 23.02 10.04 9.82
C VAL A 28 23.60 10.13 11.23
N ASN A 29 24.34 9.11 11.67
CA ASN A 29 25.04 9.14 12.97
C ASN A 29 26.06 10.28 13.05
N PHE A 30 26.81 10.51 11.96
CA PHE A 30 27.70 11.66 11.87
C PHE A 30 26.94 12.98 12.06
N PHE A 31 25.78 13.17 11.42
CA PHE A 31 24.98 14.38 11.64
C PHE A 31 24.48 14.48 13.08
N ILE A 32 24.00 13.39 13.66
CA ILE A 32 23.55 13.35 15.06
C ILE A 32 24.67 13.79 16.02
N ASP A 33 25.92 13.41 15.77
CA ASP A 33 27.03 13.81 16.63
C ASP A 33 27.54 15.21 16.31
N HIS A 34 27.69 15.55 15.03
CA HIS A 34 28.22 16.83 14.58
C HIS A 34 27.27 18.00 14.94
N TRP A 35 25.96 17.79 14.93
CA TRP A 35 24.98 18.80 15.39
C TRP A 35 25.11 19.14 16.87
N GLY A 36 25.77 18.30 17.67
CA GLY A 36 26.12 18.59 19.07
C GLY A 36 27.40 19.41 19.26
N SER A 37 28.15 19.71 18.20
CA SER A 37 29.40 20.47 18.28
C SER A 37 29.17 21.99 18.37
N GLU A 38 30.14 22.71 18.92
CA GLU A 38 30.06 24.18 19.05
C GLU A 38 30.09 24.90 17.69
N ASP A 39 30.59 24.25 16.62
CA ASP A 39 30.54 24.75 15.25
C ASP A 39 29.10 25.01 14.76
N MET A 40 28.11 24.38 15.41
CA MET A 40 26.69 24.45 15.05
C MET A 40 25.93 25.58 15.75
N LEU A 41 26.57 26.29 16.69
CA LEU A 41 26.01 27.46 17.39
C LEU A 41 25.31 28.46 16.44
N PRO A 42 25.94 28.96 15.35
CA PRO A 42 25.31 29.96 14.49
C PRO A 42 24.11 29.42 13.70
N PHE A 43 24.04 28.11 13.46
CA PHE A 43 22.96 27.49 12.69
C PHE A 43 21.74 27.15 13.55
N ILE A 44 21.97 26.68 14.78
CA ILE A 44 20.91 26.40 15.75
C ILE A 44 20.33 27.72 16.25
N GLY A 45 21.18 28.66 16.70
CA GLY A 45 20.76 29.97 17.19
C GLY A 45 19.70 29.86 18.29
N ASN A 46 18.53 30.48 18.05
CA ASN A 46 17.39 30.47 18.98
C ASN A 46 16.38 29.35 18.69
N LYS A 47 16.70 28.39 17.81
CA LYS A 47 15.79 27.31 17.40
C LYS A 47 16.01 26.08 18.26
N ASN A 48 14.96 25.29 18.37
CA ASN A 48 15.05 23.91 18.82
C ASN A 48 15.10 23.01 17.59
N ILE A 49 16.16 22.22 17.47
CA ILE A 49 16.32 21.30 16.34
C ILE A 49 16.11 19.89 16.85
N TYR A 50 15.33 19.10 16.11
CA TYR A 50 15.07 17.71 16.42
C TYR A 50 15.52 16.84 15.24
N VAL A 51 16.22 15.76 15.54
CA VAL A 51 16.64 14.76 14.55
C VAL A 51 16.12 13.40 15.01
N SER A 52 15.26 12.80 14.20
CA SER A 52 14.66 11.48 14.48
C SER A 52 15.31 10.42 13.60
N PHE A 53 15.91 9.41 14.23
CA PHE A 53 16.47 8.23 13.59
C PHE A 53 16.25 7.02 14.51
N ASN A 54 17.30 6.40 15.05
CA ASN A 54 17.18 5.38 16.10
C ASN A 54 16.55 5.92 17.40
N LYS A 55 16.77 7.20 17.71
CA LYS A 55 16.08 7.94 18.76
C LYS A 55 15.74 9.34 18.26
N CYS A 56 15.00 10.11 19.04
CA CYS A 56 14.85 11.54 18.82
C CYS A 56 15.92 12.29 19.62
N TYR A 57 16.73 13.08 18.94
CA TYR A 57 17.75 13.93 19.53
C TYR A 57 17.36 15.39 19.40
N SER A 58 17.45 16.16 20.49
CA SER A 58 17.24 17.60 20.47
C SER A 58 18.56 18.36 20.60
N TYR A 59 18.62 19.54 19.97
CA TYR A 59 19.75 20.46 20.00
C TYR A 59 19.25 21.86 20.28
N LYS A 60 19.80 22.49 21.32
CA LYS A 60 19.47 23.86 21.75
C LYS A 60 20.73 24.59 22.19
N VAL A 61 20.77 25.92 22.03
CA VAL A 61 21.87 26.73 22.54
C VAL A 61 21.51 27.28 23.92
N ILE A 62 22.31 26.94 24.93
CA ILE A 62 22.19 27.47 26.29
C ILE A 62 23.57 27.98 26.72
N ASN A 63 23.65 29.23 27.19
CA ASN A 63 24.90 29.87 27.61
C ASN A 63 26.03 29.75 26.56
N ASN A 64 25.68 29.98 25.28
CA ASN A 64 26.59 29.87 24.14
C ASN A 64 27.24 28.49 23.96
N LYS A 65 26.57 27.43 24.43
CA LYS A 65 26.95 26.03 24.20
C LYS A 65 25.79 25.25 23.62
N VAL A 66 26.11 24.32 22.73
CA VAL A 66 25.10 23.39 22.18
C VAL A 66 24.85 22.30 23.21
N ILE A 67 23.59 22.15 23.60
CA ILE A 67 23.10 21.07 24.46
C ILE A 67 22.40 20.06 23.55
N LYS A 68 22.99 18.87 23.46
CA LYS A 68 22.40 17.69 22.84
C LYS A 68 21.72 16.85 23.92
N ALA A 69 20.46 16.48 23.71
CA ALA A 69 19.72 15.58 24.59
C ALA A 69 18.95 14.52 23.78
N ILE A 70 18.58 13.43 24.46
CA ILE A 70 17.68 12.43 23.90
C ILE A 70 16.27 12.72 24.43
N GLU A 71 15.32 12.83 23.52
CA GLU A 71 13.91 13.08 23.82
C GLU A 71 13.15 11.75 23.76
N GLU A 72 13.07 11.05 24.90
CA GLU A 72 12.48 9.70 24.97
C GLU A 72 10.98 9.70 24.60
N SER A 73 10.27 10.79 24.91
CA SER A 73 8.85 10.98 24.55
C SER A 73 8.63 11.12 23.04
N LEU A 74 9.64 11.59 22.31
CA LEU A 74 9.60 11.75 20.86
C LEU A 74 10.35 10.63 20.12
N SER A 75 10.96 9.69 20.85
CA SER A 75 11.64 8.54 20.22
C SER A 75 10.61 7.50 19.80
N CYS A 76 10.66 7.09 18.53
CA CYS A 76 9.66 6.25 17.86
C CYS A 76 10.35 5.14 17.05
N GLU A 77 11.03 4.23 17.72
CA GLU A 77 11.93 3.24 17.08
C GLU A 77 11.20 2.28 16.13
N GLU A 78 9.94 1.96 16.40
CA GLU A 78 9.12 1.04 15.60
C GLU A 78 8.57 1.64 14.30
N HIS A 79 8.75 2.94 14.10
CA HIS A 79 8.43 3.54 12.81
C HIS A 79 9.60 3.32 11.84
N GLU A 80 9.47 2.43 10.88
CA GLU A 80 10.59 2.17 9.95
C GLU A 80 10.83 3.34 8.99
N GLU A 81 9.76 3.93 8.45
CA GLU A 81 9.82 5.00 7.44
C GLU A 81 9.71 6.42 8.02
N ALA A 82 10.32 7.38 7.30
CA ALA A 82 10.26 8.79 7.64
C ALA A 82 8.82 9.33 7.67
N ASP A 83 7.96 8.79 6.81
CA ASP A 83 6.60 9.23 6.54
C ASP A 83 5.75 9.12 7.81
N SER A 84 5.75 7.93 8.41
CA SER A 84 5.06 7.65 9.65
C SER A 84 5.69 8.37 10.84
N ARG A 85 7.02 8.54 10.87
CA ARG A 85 7.72 9.32 11.90
C ARG A 85 7.29 10.79 11.90
N ILE A 86 7.21 11.39 10.71
CA ILE A 86 6.76 12.79 10.56
C ILE A 86 5.36 12.95 11.16
N ILE A 87 4.45 12.01 10.87
CA ILE A 87 3.08 12.04 11.37
C ILE A 87 3.07 11.90 12.89
N PHE A 88 3.84 10.94 13.44
CA PHE A 88 3.99 10.77 14.89
C PHE A 88 4.38 12.08 15.58
N HIS A 89 5.43 12.75 15.08
CA HIS A 89 5.93 14.01 15.65
C HIS A 89 4.89 15.14 15.57
N ILE A 90 4.16 15.25 14.46
CA ILE A 90 3.08 16.25 14.32
C ILE A 90 1.99 16.01 15.36
N CYS A 91 1.57 14.75 15.55
CA CYS A 91 0.58 14.39 16.57
C CYS A 91 1.09 14.58 18.01
N GLN A 92 2.41 14.68 18.23
CA GLN A 92 2.96 14.99 19.55
C GLN A 92 3.00 16.48 19.88
N ILE A 93 2.78 17.38 18.90
CA ILE A 93 2.72 18.83 19.17
C ILE A 93 1.46 19.13 20.00
N ASP A 94 1.67 19.64 21.21
CA ASP A 94 0.65 19.88 22.22
C ASP A 94 0.34 21.38 22.44
N PHE A 95 0.80 22.24 21.53
CA PHE A 95 0.54 23.67 21.52
C PHE A 95 0.14 24.14 20.12
N ASP A 96 -0.62 25.24 20.05
CA ASP A 96 -1.05 25.82 18.78
C ASP A 96 0.16 26.31 17.97
N ALA A 97 0.26 25.87 16.71
CA ALA A 97 1.41 26.16 15.86
C ALA A 97 1.06 26.14 14.37
N ASP A 98 1.89 26.87 13.60
CA ASP A 98 1.96 26.77 12.15
C ASP A 98 3.03 25.73 11.77
N VAL A 99 2.63 24.66 11.11
CA VAL A 99 3.48 23.51 10.76
C VAL A 99 3.67 23.44 9.25
N VAL A 100 4.92 23.44 8.80
CA VAL A 100 5.27 23.23 7.39
C VAL A 100 6.05 21.94 7.24
N ILE A 101 5.48 20.99 6.51
CA ILE A 101 6.12 19.72 6.16
C ILE A 101 6.77 19.89 4.80
N ARG A 102 8.07 19.62 4.70
CA ARG A 102 8.78 19.63 3.42
C ARG A 102 9.08 18.20 2.99
N CYS A 103 8.39 17.72 1.98
CA CYS A 103 8.59 16.39 1.43
C CYS A 103 8.39 16.38 -0.09
N SER A 104 8.97 15.38 -0.74
CA SER A 104 8.65 15.03 -2.13
C SER A 104 7.68 13.86 -2.23
N ASP A 105 7.54 13.10 -1.14
CA ASP A 105 6.72 11.91 -1.08
C ASP A 105 5.23 12.24 -0.94
N SER A 106 4.40 11.55 -1.71
CA SER A 106 2.95 11.68 -1.64
C SER A 106 2.32 10.93 -0.47
N ASP A 107 3.00 9.92 0.08
CA ASP A 107 2.40 9.05 1.08
C ASP A 107 2.16 9.79 2.40
N ILE A 108 3.05 10.72 2.75
CA ILE A 108 2.88 11.66 3.88
C ILE A 108 1.54 12.39 3.84
N LEU A 109 1.07 12.83 2.67
CA LEU A 109 -0.22 13.53 2.55
C LEU A 109 -1.38 12.59 2.93
N ILE A 110 -1.35 11.36 2.42
CA ILE A 110 -2.39 10.36 2.63
C ILE A 110 -2.41 9.91 4.10
N ILE A 111 -1.24 9.63 4.67
CA ILE A 111 -1.09 9.20 6.06
C ILE A 111 -1.52 10.32 7.01
N LEU A 112 -1.10 11.57 6.76
CA LEU A 112 -1.48 12.70 7.60
C LEU A 112 -2.99 12.95 7.59
N LEU A 113 -3.63 12.94 6.41
CA LEU A 113 -5.10 13.09 6.31
C LEU A 113 -5.83 12.03 7.13
N GLY A 114 -5.35 10.78 7.11
CA GLY A 114 -5.93 9.69 7.89
C GLY A 114 -5.68 9.74 9.41
N ASN A 115 -4.90 10.71 9.91
CA ASN A 115 -4.58 10.87 11.34
C ASN A 115 -4.95 12.26 11.89
N MET A 116 -5.72 13.07 11.14
CA MET A 116 -6.07 14.45 11.54
C MET A 116 -6.86 14.53 12.85
N ASP A 117 -7.59 13.48 13.22
CA ASP A 117 -8.35 13.37 14.46
C ASP A 117 -7.48 13.09 15.71
N HIS A 118 -6.20 12.80 15.52
CA HIS A 118 -5.24 12.54 16.60
C HIS A 118 -4.36 13.75 16.96
N LEU A 119 -4.60 14.91 16.35
CA LEU A 119 -3.89 16.15 16.69
C LEU A 119 -4.29 16.62 18.10
N LYS A 120 -3.28 16.95 18.93
CA LYS A 120 -3.50 17.36 20.33
C LYS A 120 -3.77 18.86 20.51
N ALA A 121 -3.53 19.66 19.46
CA ALA A 121 -3.65 21.12 19.49
C ALA A 121 -4.17 21.66 18.15
N SER A 122 -4.45 22.96 18.11
CA SER A 122 -4.92 23.64 16.90
C SER A 122 -3.72 23.94 15.98
N LEU A 123 -3.38 22.97 15.14
CA LEU A 123 -2.29 23.10 14.18
C LEU A 123 -2.80 23.60 12.82
N LYS A 124 -2.13 24.59 12.25
CA LYS A 124 -2.29 24.95 10.84
C LYS A 124 -1.18 24.29 10.05
N ILE A 125 -1.52 23.36 9.18
CA ILE A 125 -0.57 22.45 8.55
C ILE A 125 -0.53 22.69 7.05
N TRP A 126 0.68 22.86 6.53
CA TRP A 126 0.95 22.94 5.10
C TRP A 126 1.99 21.90 4.68
N ILE A 127 1.78 21.28 3.53
CA ILE A 127 2.82 20.48 2.87
C ILE A 127 3.41 21.31 1.72
N ASN A 128 4.72 21.49 1.75
CA ASN A 128 5.52 22.08 0.70
C ASN A 128 6.10 20.97 -0.19
N MET A 129 5.56 20.82 -1.41
CA MET A 129 6.00 19.81 -2.38
C MET A 129 6.55 20.45 -3.66
N GLY A 130 7.38 19.69 -4.38
CA GLY A 130 7.96 20.10 -5.66
C GLY A 130 9.24 20.93 -5.49
N VAL A 131 9.86 21.29 -6.62
CA VAL A 131 11.10 22.05 -6.69
C VAL A 131 11.02 23.14 -7.76
N GLY A 132 11.69 24.27 -7.49
CA GLY A 132 11.73 25.42 -8.41
C GLY A 132 10.32 25.95 -8.71
N ASN A 133 10.03 26.14 -9.99
CA ASN A 133 8.75 26.73 -10.44
C ASN A 133 7.51 25.86 -10.19
N HIS A 134 7.69 24.57 -9.85
CA HIS A 134 6.59 23.66 -9.52
C HIS A 134 6.39 23.51 -8.01
N GLN A 135 7.11 24.28 -7.20
CA GLN A 135 6.97 24.27 -5.76
C GLN A 135 5.59 24.81 -5.36
N ARG A 136 4.88 24.07 -4.51
CA ARG A 136 3.52 24.39 -4.07
C ARG A 136 3.32 24.10 -2.60
N TYR A 137 2.52 24.94 -1.95
CA TYR A 137 2.06 24.74 -0.58
C TYR A 137 0.61 24.26 -0.62
N ILE A 138 0.34 23.10 -0.03
CA ILE A 138 -0.98 22.53 0.11
C ILE A 138 -1.45 22.74 1.54
N ASN A 139 -2.57 23.43 1.73
CA ASN A 139 -3.20 23.59 3.04
C ASN A 139 -3.95 22.30 3.39
N ILE A 140 -3.47 21.59 4.41
CA ILE A 140 -4.00 20.28 4.81
C ILE A 140 -5.30 20.41 5.59
N ASN A 141 -5.43 21.43 6.44
CA ASN A 141 -6.67 21.66 7.18
C ASN A 141 -7.85 21.90 6.24
N GLU A 142 -7.64 22.71 5.19
CA GLU A 142 -8.68 22.99 4.19
C GLU A 142 -9.00 21.75 3.36
N LEU A 143 -8.00 20.97 2.98
CA LEU A 143 -8.20 19.73 2.25
C LEU A 143 -8.99 18.70 3.07
N HIS A 144 -8.63 18.53 4.35
CA HIS A 144 -9.37 17.67 5.29
C HIS A 144 -10.83 18.13 5.44
N ARG A 145 -11.06 19.45 5.52
CA ARG A 145 -12.41 20.03 5.59
C ARG A 145 -13.25 19.72 4.34
N ILE A 146 -12.64 19.75 3.16
CA ILE A 146 -13.31 19.46 1.88
C ILE A 146 -13.64 17.97 1.74
N LEU A 147 -12.69 17.10 2.09
CA LEU A 147 -12.82 15.65 1.95
C LEU A 147 -13.71 15.02 3.02
N GLY A 148 -13.69 15.58 4.24
CA GLY A 148 -14.40 15.03 5.40
C GLY A 148 -13.65 13.89 6.08
N ASP A 149 -14.01 13.64 7.35
CA ASP A 149 -13.32 12.70 8.25
C ASP A 149 -13.35 11.26 7.70
N SER A 150 -14.53 10.77 7.31
CA SER A 150 -14.72 9.39 6.85
C SER A 150 -13.87 9.07 5.60
N LEU A 151 -13.88 9.96 4.60
CA LEU A 151 -13.06 9.77 3.41
C LEU A 151 -11.57 9.87 3.72
N CYS A 152 -11.15 10.84 4.55
CA CYS A 152 -9.75 10.98 4.95
C CYS A 152 -9.22 9.72 5.68
N LYS A 153 -10.02 9.14 6.57
CA LYS A 153 -9.72 7.88 7.25
C LYS A 153 -9.63 6.69 6.28
N ALA A 154 -10.43 6.68 5.23
CA ALA A 154 -10.36 5.65 4.19
C ALA A 154 -9.12 5.76 3.27
N LEU A 155 -8.49 6.94 3.17
CA LEU A 155 -7.42 7.20 2.20
C LEU A 155 -6.18 6.28 2.36
N PRO A 156 -5.65 6.00 3.57
CA PRO A 156 -4.53 5.07 3.72
C PRO A 156 -4.82 3.66 3.19
N CYS A 157 -5.99 3.09 3.52
CA CYS A 157 -6.43 1.81 2.96
C CYS A 157 -6.59 1.90 1.44
N PHE A 158 -7.16 2.99 0.94
CA PHE A 158 -7.32 3.22 -0.49
C PHE A 158 -5.99 3.27 -1.24
N HIS A 159 -5.01 3.93 -0.66
CA HIS A 159 -3.70 4.02 -1.25
C HIS A 159 -3.04 2.64 -1.30
N ALA A 160 -3.11 1.84 -0.23
CA ALA A 160 -2.58 0.48 -0.20
C ALA A 160 -3.36 -0.47 -1.14
N ILE A 161 -4.69 -0.52 -1.10
CA ILE A 161 -5.47 -1.49 -1.91
C ILE A 161 -5.32 -1.31 -3.41
N THR A 162 -5.08 -0.06 -3.86
CA THR A 162 -4.87 0.26 -5.28
C THR A 162 -3.41 0.14 -5.73
N GLY A 163 -2.50 -0.20 -4.81
CA GLY A 163 -1.07 -0.37 -5.03
C GLY A 163 -0.24 0.81 -4.51
N CYS A 164 0.83 0.49 -3.80
CA CYS A 164 1.85 1.40 -3.26
C CYS A 164 3.20 0.68 -3.23
N ASP A 165 4.21 1.23 -2.56
CA ASP A 165 5.54 0.60 -2.47
C ASP A 165 5.50 -0.76 -1.75
N TYR A 166 4.50 -0.98 -0.89
CA TYR A 166 4.31 -2.22 -0.12
C TYR A 166 3.36 -3.24 -0.75
N THR A 167 2.52 -2.82 -1.70
CA THR A 167 1.41 -3.62 -2.20
C THR A 167 1.31 -3.56 -3.71
N PRO A 168 1.05 -4.68 -4.39
CA PRO A 168 1.03 -4.69 -5.84
C PRO A 168 -0.13 -3.85 -6.39
N ALA A 169 0.15 -3.11 -7.46
CA ALA A 169 -0.89 -2.41 -8.21
C ALA A 169 -1.69 -3.38 -9.09
N LEU A 170 -3.00 -3.13 -9.20
CA LEU A 170 -3.86 -3.88 -10.11
C LEU A 170 -3.60 -3.44 -11.55
N PHE A 171 -3.35 -4.42 -12.44
CA PHE A 171 -2.92 -4.14 -13.80
C PHE A 171 -3.91 -3.25 -14.58
N ARG A 172 -3.39 -2.15 -15.11
CA ARG A 172 -4.15 -1.10 -15.83
C ARG A 172 -5.33 -0.51 -15.04
N LYS A 173 -5.32 -0.60 -13.71
CA LYS A 173 -6.29 0.08 -12.83
C LYS A 173 -5.59 1.26 -12.13
N GLY A 174 -5.71 2.45 -12.70
CA GLY A 174 -5.26 3.68 -12.03
C GLY A 174 -6.20 4.08 -10.88
N LYS A 175 -5.75 4.98 -9.99
CA LYS A 175 -6.49 5.40 -8.78
C LYS A 175 -7.69 6.33 -9.03
N VAL A 176 -7.77 7.01 -10.18
CA VAL A 176 -8.81 8.02 -10.45
C VAL A 176 -10.24 7.46 -10.41
N LYS A 177 -10.51 6.38 -11.14
CA LYS A 177 -11.85 5.77 -11.17
C LYS A 177 -12.21 5.14 -9.80
N PRO A 178 -11.34 4.32 -9.18
CA PRO A 178 -11.55 3.79 -7.83
C PRO A 178 -11.80 4.87 -6.77
N PHE A 179 -11.08 6.00 -6.84
CA PHE A 179 -11.29 7.11 -5.91
C PHE A 179 -12.70 7.68 -6.01
N LYS A 180 -13.23 7.88 -7.23
CA LYS A 180 -14.62 8.33 -7.41
C LYS A 180 -15.65 7.34 -6.87
N ILE A 181 -15.36 6.03 -6.93
CA ILE A 181 -16.22 5.01 -6.33
C ILE A 181 -16.22 5.17 -4.81
N LEU A 182 -15.05 5.32 -4.19
CA LEU A 182 -14.90 5.50 -2.75
C LEU A 182 -15.54 6.81 -2.25
N GLU A 183 -15.29 7.92 -2.94
CA GLU A 183 -15.78 9.26 -2.59
C GLU A 183 -17.31 9.33 -2.51
N THR A 184 -18.01 8.50 -3.28
CA THR A 184 -19.49 8.49 -3.36
C THR A 184 -20.16 7.41 -2.50
N SER A 185 -19.40 6.63 -1.73
CA SER A 185 -19.92 5.47 -1.00
C SER A 185 -19.45 5.46 0.45
N GLU A 186 -20.36 5.79 1.38
CA GLU A 186 -20.13 5.66 2.82
C GLU A 186 -19.87 4.21 3.24
N GLU A 187 -20.52 3.23 2.58
CA GLU A 187 -20.26 1.79 2.77
C GLU A 187 -18.79 1.46 2.54
N TYR A 188 -18.19 1.94 1.46
CA TYR A 188 -16.76 1.72 1.19
C TYR A 188 -15.86 2.53 2.11
N GLN A 189 -16.20 3.78 2.41
CA GLN A 189 -15.40 4.58 3.35
C GLN A 189 -15.32 3.88 4.73
N LEU A 190 -16.46 3.38 5.22
CA LEU A 190 -16.52 2.60 6.46
C LEU A 190 -15.72 1.31 6.39
N ALA A 191 -15.84 0.52 5.30
CA ALA A 191 -15.06 -0.71 5.15
C ALA A 191 -13.55 -0.44 5.10
N PHE A 192 -13.13 0.65 4.45
CA PHE A 192 -11.72 1.04 4.37
C PHE A 192 -11.17 1.51 5.72
N ASP A 193 -11.99 2.15 6.54
CA ASP A 193 -11.65 2.50 7.92
C ASP A 193 -11.59 1.24 8.81
N ASN A 194 -12.59 0.37 8.73
CA ASN A 194 -12.71 -0.83 9.54
C ASN A 194 -11.63 -1.88 9.26
N ILE A 195 -10.86 -1.79 8.17
CA ILE A 195 -9.83 -2.78 7.85
C ILE A 195 -8.76 -2.93 8.94
N ILE A 196 -8.60 -1.95 9.85
CA ILE A 196 -7.64 -2.00 10.96
C ILE A 196 -8.20 -2.61 12.26
N THR A 197 -9.50 -2.91 12.31
CA THR A 197 -10.21 -3.45 13.49
C THR A 197 -9.60 -4.75 13.99
N ASP A 198 -9.58 -5.00 15.29
CA ASP A 198 -9.20 -6.31 15.86
C ASP A 198 -10.41 -7.22 16.13
N ASP A 199 -11.61 -6.80 15.73
CA ASP A 199 -12.82 -7.61 15.75
C ASP A 199 -12.92 -8.46 14.47
N ASP A 200 -12.83 -9.79 14.62
CA ASP A 200 -12.81 -10.73 13.50
C ASP A 200 -14.14 -10.73 12.71
N GLU A 201 -15.29 -10.56 13.36
CA GLU A 201 -16.60 -10.53 12.67
C GLU A 201 -16.73 -9.27 11.80
N VAL A 202 -16.29 -8.12 12.33
CA VAL A 202 -16.25 -6.86 11.57
C VAL A 202 -15.22 -6.96 10.43
N LEU A 203 -14.11 -7.66 10.64
CA LEU A 203 -13.09 -7.84 9.61
C LEU A 203 -13.58 -8.71 8.45
N GLU A 204 -14.28 -9.81 8.72
CA GLU A 204 -14.85 -10.67 7.69
C GLU A 204 -15.85 -9.91 6.80
N THR A 205 -16.76 -9.16 7.41
CA THR A 205 -17.73 -8.31 6.67
C THR A 205 -17.04 -7.19 5.90
N THR A 206 -15.96 -6.64 6.44
CA THR A 206 -15.10 -5.67 5.77
C THR A 206 -14.48 -6.28 4.52
N PHE A 207 -13.91 -7.49 4.60
CA PHE A 207 -13.27 -8.15 3.44
C PHE A 207 -14.26 -8.42 2.30
N VAL A 208 -15.48 -8.84 2.62
CA VAL A 208 -16.56 -9.00 1.62
C VAL A 208 -16.88 -7.67 0.94
N THR A 209 -16.94 -6.58 1.69
CA THR A 209 -17.21 -5.23 1.17
C THR A 209 -16.07 -4.72 0.30
N LEU A 210 -14.82 -5.00 0.67
CA LEU A 210 -13.65 -4.68 -0.15
C LEU A 210 -13.59 -5.53 -1.43
N GLU A 211 -14.00 -6.80 -1.39
CA GLU A 211 -14.15 -7.65 -2.58
C GLU A 211 -15.17 -7.08 -3.57
N LYS A 212 -16.32 -6.60 -3.06
CA LYS A 212 -17.32 -5.86 -3.84
C LYS A 212 -16.73 -4.59 -4.46
N PHE A 213 -15.94 -3.81 -3.72
CA PHE A 213 -15.25 -2.65 -4.27
C PHE A 213 -14.34 -3.02 -5.46
N ILE A 214 -13.56 -4.10 -5.34
CA ILE A 214 -12.72 -4.63 -6.42
C ILE A 214 -13.58 -5.01 -7.64
N CYS A 215 -14.69 -5.73 -7.45
CA CYS A 215 -15.63 -6.06 -8.53
C CYS A 215 -16.09 -4.80 -9.31
N GLN A 216 -16.43 -3.73 -8.58
CA GLN A 216 -16.84 -2.46 -9.19
C GLN A 216 -15.71 -1.74 -9.93
N MET A 217 -14.47 -1.82 -9.43
CA MET A 217 -13.30 -1.28 -10.15
C MET A 217 -13.16 -1.91 -11.54
N TYR A 218 -13.42 -3.22 -11.65
CA TYR A 218 -13.42 -3.97 -12.91
C TYR A 218 -14.69 -3.79 -13.76
N GLY A 219 -15.64 -2.99 -13.29
CA GLY A 219 -16.81 -2.57 -14.06
C GLY A 219 -18.09 -3.37 -13.81
N VAL A 220 -18.07 -4.31 -12.87
CA VAL A 220 -19.24 -5.11 -12.51
C VAL A 220 -19.83 -4.59 -11.20
N LYS A 221 -20.93 -3.84 -11.27
CA LYS A 221 -21.47 -3.08 -10.13
C LYS A 221 -22.23 -3.92 -9.10
N ASN A 222 -22.89 -4.99 -9.55
CA ASN A 222 -23.82 -5.79 -8.75
C ASN A 222 -23.24 -7.18 -8.44
N CYS A 223 -21.93 -7.25 -8.21
CA CYS A 223 -21.24 -8.48 -7.88
C CYS A 223 -20.31 -8.21 -6.70
N SER A 224 -20.24 -9.17 -5.78
CA SER A 224 -19.42 -9.14 -4.58
C SER A 224 -18.44 -10.31 -4.53
N ASN A 225 -18.23 -11.00 -5.65
CA ASN A 225 -17.35 -12.14 -5.78
C ASN A 225 -16.43 -11.93 -6.98
N VAL A 226 -15.12 -11.83 -6.74
CA VAL A 226 -14.17 -11.57 -7.83
C VAL A 226 -14.08 -12.72 -8.83
N ASN A 227 -14.31 -13.96 -8.40
CA ASN A 227 -14.28 -15.12 -9.31
C ASN A 227 -15.46 -15.09 -10.28
N ASP A 228 -16.64 -14.67 -9.83
CA ASP A 228 -17.80 -14.44 -10.73
C ASP A 228 -17.49 -13.34 -11.75
N VAL A 229 -16.80 -12.26 -11.32
CA VAL A 229 -16.34 -11.20 -12.24
C VAL A 229 -15.30 -11.72 -13.23
N ARG A 230 -14.34 -12.54 -12.78
CA ARG A 230 -13.33 -13.17 -13.65
C ARG A 230 -14.01 -14.00 -14.73
N PHE A 231 -14.92 -14.89 -14.34
CA PHE A 231 -15.69 -15.72 -15.25
C PHE A 231 -16.54 -14.89 -16.23
N HIS A 232 -17.22 -13.87 -15.73
CA HIS A 232 -18.02 -12.97 -16.57
C HIS A 232 -17.16 -12.24 -17.61
N LEU A 233 -16.03 -11.66 -17.20
CA LEU A 233 -15.12 -10.93 -18.10
C LEU A 233 -14.51 -11.87 -19.14
N PHE A 234 -14.07 -13.05 -18.72
CA PHE A 234 -13.62 -14.10 -19.62
C PHE A 234 -14.71 -14.45 -20.64
N SER A 235 -15.88 -14.89 -20.17
CA SER A 235 -17.00 -15.28 -21.02
C SER A 235 -17.40 -14.16 -21.99
N SER A 236 -17.42 -12.90 -21.56
CA SER A 236 -17.74 -11.77 -22.42
C SER A 236 -16.71 -11.55 -23.55
N THR A 237 -15.46 -11.94 -23.31
CA THR A 237 -14.35 -11.80 -24.27
C THR A 237 -14.25 -13.00 -25.21
N PHE A 238 -14.59 -14.20 -24.72
CA PHE A 238 -14.48 -15.46 -25.46
C PHE A 238 -15.79 -15.95 -26.11
N LYS A 239 -16.92 -15.25 -25.94
CA LYS A 239 -18.20 -15.61 -26.58
C LYS A 239 -18.11 -15.65 -28.11
N SER A 240 -18.47 -16.79 -28.70
CA SER A 240 -18.69 -16.89 -30.15
C SER A 240 -19.91 -16.06 -30.56
N LYS A 241 -19.80 -15.29 -31.64
CA LYS A 241 -20.88 -14.46 -32.18
C LYS A 241 -21.95 -15.26 -32.96
N LYS A 242 -21.75 -16.56 -33.22
CA LYS A 242 -22.69 -17.43 -33.93
C LYS A 242 -22.57 -18.87 -33.42
N SER A 243 -23.69 -19.57 -33.38
CA SER A 243 -23.87 -20.92 -32.83
C SER A 243 -23.12 -22.04 -33.56
N ASP A 244 -22.67 -21.83 -34.80
CA ASP A 244 -22.22 -22.93 -35.67
C ASP A 244 -20.89 -22.71 -36.39
N GLU A 245 -20.11 -21.67 -36.03
CA GLU A 245 -18.78 -21.48 -36.62
C GLU A 245 -17.71 -22.12 -35.72
N ASN A 246 -17.04 -23.14 -36.26
CA ASN A 246 -15.92 -23.88 -35.69
C ASN A 246 -14.86 -22.97 -35.05
N PHE A 247 -14.12 -23.55 -34.11
CA PHE A 247 -13.04 -22.97 -33.27
C PHE A 247 -11.90 -22.20 -34.01
N ASP A 248 -12.03 -21.94 -35.31
CA ASP A 248 -11.05 -21.26 -36.18
C ASP A 248 -11.01 -19.72 -36.01
N LYS A 249 -11.62 -19.16 -34.96
CA LYS A 249 -11.41 -17.74 -34.66
C LYS A 249 -10.00 -17.57 -34.12
N LYS A 250 -9.17 -16.82 -34.87
CA LYS A 250 -8.01 -16.13 -34.30
C LYS A 250 -8.49 -15.35 -33.07
N PHE A 251 -8.16 -15.88 -31.90
CA PHE A 251 -8.50 -15.26 -30.63
C PHE A 251 -7.99 -13.83 -30.66
N ARG A 252 -8.83 -12.86 -30.27
CA ARG A 252 -8.30 -11.56 -29.89
C ARG A 252 -7.31 -11.82 -28.77
N ASN A 253 -6.10 -11.26 -28.84
CA ASN A 253 -5.11 -11.33 -27.77
C ASN A 253 -5.79 -10.95 -26.44
N PHE A 254 -6.12 -11.96 -25.64
CA PHE A 254 -6.70 -11.80 -24.33
C PHE A 254 -5.55 -11.76 -23.33
N ASP A 255 -5.34 -10.60 -22.74
CA ASP A 255 -4.36 -10.42 -21.70
C ASP A 255 -5.00 -10.81 -20.37
N SER A 256 -4.66 -11.97 -19.84
CA SER A 256 -5.22 -12.48 -18.58
C SER A 256 -4.92 -11.56 -17.40
N SER A 257 -3.86 -10.74 -17.46
CA SER A 257 -3.58 -9.71 -16.45
C SER A 257 -4.69 -8.65 -16.37
N SER A 258 -5.59 -8.55 -17.36
CA SER A 258 -6.73 -7.62 -17.35
C SER A 258 -7.90 -8.05 -16.45
N LEU A 259 -7.86 -9.27 -15.92
CA LEU A 259 -8.83 -9.82 -14.98
C LEU A 259 -8.55 -9.36 -13.54
N PRO A 260 -9.57 -9.31 -12.66
CA PRO A 260 -9.31 -9.15 -11.24
C PRO A 260 -8.52 -10.34 -10.69
N PRO A 261 -7.80 -10.18 -9.56
CA PRO A 261 -7.21 -11.31 -8.86
C PRO A 261 -8.28 -12.35 -8.51
N CYS A 262 -7.89 -13.62 -8.40
CA CYS A 262 -8.76 -14.63 -7.80
C CYS A 262 -9.07 -14.31 -6.34
N LYS A 263 -10.08 -14.97 -5.78
CA LYS A 263 -10.45 -14.77 -4.38
C LYS A 263 -9.29 -15.04 -3.42
N ALA A 264 -8.51 -16.10 -3.64
CA ALA A 264 -7.36 -16.43 -2.81
C ALA A 264 -6.21 -15.41 -2.93
N GLU A 265 -5.93 -14.92 -4.15
CA GLU A 265 -4.96 -13.84 -4.39
C GLU A 265 -5.42 -12.53 -3.73
N LEU A 266 -6.72 -12.21 -3.85
CA LEU A 266 -7.30 -11.04 -3.24
C LEU A 266 -7.23 -11.11 -1.71
N GLN A 267 -7.48 -12.28 -1.11
CA GLN A 267 -7.32 -12.47 0.34
C GLN A 267 -5.90 -12.14 0.79
N GLN A 268 -4.87 -12.67 0.12
CA GLN A 268 -3.49 -12.33 0.43
C GLN A 268 -3.19 -10.85 0.22
N HIS A 269 -3.77 -10.23 -0.81
CA HIS A 269 -3.67 -8.79 -1.05
C HIS A 269 -4.30 -7.96 0.08
N LEU A 270 -5.51 -8.31 0.52
CA LEU A 270 -6.20 -7.62 1.60
C LEU A 270 -5.49 -7.77 2.95
N LEU A 271 -4.86 -8.92 3.21
CA LEU A 271 -4.00 -9.09 4.39
C LEU A 271 -2.82 -8.11 4.36
N ARG A 272 -2.16 -7.95 3.21
CA ARG A 272 -1.08 -6.96 3.06
C ARG A 272 -1.57 -5.54 3.23
N VAL A 273 -2.70 -5.20 2.60
CA VAL A 273 -3.34 -3.89 2.71
C VAL A 273 -3.66 -3.58 4.17
N ARG A 274 -4.22 -4.54 4.92
CA ARG A 274 -4.50 -4.40 6.35
C ARG A 274 -3.25 -4.07 7.15
N TYR A 275 -2.16 -4.81 6.94
CA TYR A 275 -0.89 -4.57 7.64
C TYR A 275 -0.37 -3.15 7.43
N VAL A 276 -0.27 -2.71 6.16
CA VAL A 276 0.21 -1.37 5.81
C VAL A 276 -0.72 -0.29 6.35
N THR A 277 -2.03 -0.47 6.19
CA THR A 277 -3.03 0.49 6.67
C THR A 277 -2.97 0.65 8.18
N LYS A 278 -2.76 -0.45 8.93
CA LYS A 278 -2.66 -0.39 10.39
C LYS A 278 -1.47 0.44 10.84
N ILE A 279 -0.31 0.30 10.17
CA ILE A 279 0.86 1.16 10.43
C ILE A 279 0.54 2.63 10.15
N TRP A 280 -0.06 2.92 8.99
CA TRP A 280 -0.35 4.29 8.57
C TRP A 280 -1.42 4.96 9.43
N ARG A 281 -2.53 4.28 9.76
CA ARG A 281 -3.61 4.84 10.59
C ARG A 281 -3.26 4.96 12.07
N ASN A 282 -2.27 4.21 12.54
CA ASN A 282 -1.75 4.34 13.89
C ASN A 282 -0.45 5.13 13.94
N SER A 283 -0.11 5.91 12.90
CA SER A 283 1.14 6.67 12.87
C SER A 283 1.21 7.78 13.93
N HIS A 284 0.08 8.12 14.57
CA HIS A 284 0.05 8.99 15.76
C HIS A 284 0.57 8.30 17.04
N SER A 285 0.54 6.96 17.10
CA SER A 285 1.02 6.14 18.21
C SER A 285 2.51 5.88 18.07
N LYS A 286 3.22 5.76 19.20
CA LYS A 286 4.64 5.37 19.24
C LYS A 286 4.89 3.94 18.72
N HIS A 287 3.87 3.09 18.87
CA HIS A 287 3.85 1.69 18.47
C HIS A 287 2.72 1.51 17.45
N PRO A 288 3.00 1.65 16.14
CA PRO A 288 1.95 1.75 15.13
C PRO A 288 1.27 0.39 14.82
N THR A 289 1.96 -0.73 15.03
CA THR A 289 1.35 -2.05 14.82
C THR A 289 2.02 -3.12 15.68
N SER A 290 1.23 -4.10 16.11
CA SER A 290 1.72 -5.36 16.69
C SER A 290 1.70 -6.52 15.70
N LEU A 291 1.23 -6.28 14.47
CA LEU A 291 1.11 -7.30 13.44
C LEU A 291 2.50 -7.69 12.92
N SER A 292 2.69 -8.97 12.61
CA SER A 292 3.89 -9.47 11.94
C SER A 292 3.64 -9.60 10.45
N PRO A 293 4.50 -9.06 9.56
CA PRO A 293 4.30 -9.16 8.11
C PRO A 293 4.17 -10.62 7.64
N MET A 294 4.82 -11.57 8.29
CA MET A 294 4.73 -13.00 7.94
C MET A 294 3.32 -13.59 8.10
N ALA A 295 2.48 -12.99 8.95
CA ALA A 295 1.08 -13.40 9.11
C ALA A 295 0.13 -12.68 8.14
N PHE A 296 0.63 -11.70 7.36
CA PHE A 296 -0.20 -10.81 6.54
C PHE A 296 0.19 -10.82 5.06
N GLY A 297 0.57 -11.99 4.53
CA GLY A 297 0.78 -12.18 3.09
C GLY A 297 2.19 -11.87 2.60
N TRP A 298 3.18 -11.90 3.49
CA TRP A 298 4.60 -11.92 3.17
C TRP A 298 5.29 -13.17 3.68
N THR A 299 6.41 -13.53 3.05
CA THR A 299 7.37 -14.53 3.52
C THR A 299 8.78 -13.96 3.45
N ILE A 300 9.71 -14.57 4.19
CA ILE A 300 11.11 -14.17 4.19
C ILE A 300 11.89 -15.13 3.29
N ASN A 301 12.54 -14.58 2.27
CA ASN A 301 13.46 -15.31 1.39
C ASN A 301 14.84 -14.64 1.45
N GLY A 302 15.71 -15.20 2.30
CA GLY A 302 16.99 -14.57 2.65
C GLY A 302 16.77 -13.33 3.51
N ASP A 303 17.34 -12.19 3.09
CA ASP A 303 17.21 -10.90 3.80
C ASP A 303 16.10 -10.00 3.21
N LYS A 304 15.13 -10.58 2.50
CA LYS A 304 14.07 -9.84 1.80
C LYS A 304 12.69 -10.44 2.06
N TYR A 305 11.70 -9.56 2.02
CA TYR A 305 10.29 -9.94 1.99
C TYR A 305 9.85 -10.20 0.56
N ASP A 306 9.20 -11.34 0.34
CA ASP A 306 8.48 -11.67 -0.88
C ASP A 306 6.99 -11.84 -0.57
N PHE A 307 6.14 -11.57 -1.56
CA PHE A 307 4.70 -11.74 -1.40
C PHE A 307 4.32 -13.22 -1.43
N VAL A 308 3.47 -13.61 -0.48
CA VAL A 308 2.65 -14.80 -0.62
C VAL A 308 1.50 -14.44 -1.56
N TRP A 309 1.62 -14.79 -2.84
CA TRP A 309 0.64 -14.40 -3.85
C TRP A 309 -0.67 -15.18 -3.73
N PHE A 310 -0.57 -16.46 -3.41
CA PHE A 310 -1.70 -17.40 -3.44
C PHE A 310 -1.47 -18.52 -2.44
N LEU A 311 -2.55 -18.96 -1.77
CA LEU A 311 -2.58 -20.16 -0.93
C LEU A 311 -3.75 -21.03 -1.40
N GLY A 312 -3.46 -22.30 -1.69
CA GLY A 312 -4.43 -23.26 -2.20
C GLY A 312 -3.79 -24.19 -3.24
N ASP A 313 -4.59 -25.09 -3.77
CA ASP A 313 -4.15 -25.97 -4.85
C ASP A 313 -4.10 -25.19 -6.17
N GLN A 314 -2.94 -25.19 -6.83
CA GLN A 314 -2.74 -24.53 -8.12
C GLN A 314 -3.31 -25.33 -9.30
N LEU A 315 -3.73 -26.57 -9.05
CA LEU A 315 -4.34 -27.43 -10.04
C LEU A 315 -5.44 -28.25 -9.35
N PRO A 316 -6.60 -28.46 -9.99
CA PRO A 316 -7.58 -29.42 -9.52
C PRO A 316 -6.95 -30.81 -9.39
N SER A 317 -7.32 -31.54 -8.34
CA SER A 317 -6.80 -32.87 -8.04
C SER A 317 -7.18 -33.92 -9.10
N SER A 318 -8.30 -33.71 -9.80
CA SER A 318 -8.76 -34.60 -10.88
C SER A 318 -9.60 -33.86 -11.91
N VAL A 319 -9.69 -34.42 -13.13
CA VAL A 319 -10.57 -33.92 -14.19
C VAL A 319 -12.05 -33.93 -13.76
N ALA A 320 -12.44 -34.84 -12.86
CA ALA A 320 -13.80 -34.92 -12.34
C ALA A 320 -14.18 -33.72 -11.46
N ASP A 321 -13.21 -33.09 -10.80
CA ASP A 321 -13.40 -31.90 -9.95
C ASP A 321 -13.78 -30.67 -10.80
N ILE A 322 -13.37 -30.66 -12.07
CA ILE A 322 -13.64 -29.60 -13.06
C ILE A 322 -15.03 -29.76 -13.72
N ILE A 323 -15.63 -30.95 -13.64
CA ILE A 323 -16.96 -31.21 -14.20
C ILE A 323 -17.99 -30.63 -13.23
N VAL A 324 -18.37 -29.38 -13.46
CA VAL A 324 -19.37 -28.63 -12.67
C VAL A 324 -20.64 -29.47 -12.45
N GLN A 325 -20.85 -29.94 -11.21
CA GLN A 325 -22.09 -30.55 -10.76
C GLN A 325 -23.12 -29.48 -10.40
N SER A 326 -23.57 -28.69 -11.39
CA SER A 326 -24.74 -27.83 -11.21
C SER A 326 -25.79 -28.17 -12.26
N LYS A 327 -27.07 -28.20 -11.84
CA LYS A 327 -28.23 -28.57 -12.67
C LYS A 327 -28.56 -27.57 -13.79
N CYS A 328 -27.70 -26.59 -14.05
CA CYS A 328 -27.85 -25.67 -15.17
C CYS A 328 -26.85 -26.05 -16.28
N GLU A 329 -27.40 -26.23 -17.49
CA GLU A 329 -26.74 -26.20 -18.80
C GLU A 329 -26.13 -27.51 -19.33
N MET A 330 -26.94 -28.17 -20.17
CA MET A 330 -26.54 -29.14 -21.21
C MET A 330 -25.60 -28.57 -22.29
N GLU A 331 -25.28 -27.26 -22.26
CA GLU A 331 -24.33 -26.62 -23.18
C GLU A 331 -22.86 -26.89 -22.79
N TYR A 332 -22.54 -27.10 -21.51
CA TYR A 332 -21.17 -27.37 -21.04
C TYR A 332 -20.62 -28.72 -21.49
N LEU A 333 -21.48 -29.75 -21.51
CA LEU A 333 -21.06 -31.10 -21.91
C LEU A 333 -20.64 -31.14 -23.38
N LEU A 334 -21.28 -30.36 -24.26
CA LEU A 334 -20.97 -30.35 -25.68
C LEU A 334 -19.60 -29.72 -25.99
N ILE A 335 -19.18 -28.75 -25.18
CA ILE A 335 -17.91 -28.03 -25.33
C ILE A 335 -16.74 -28.91 -24.86
N ILE A 336 -16.84 -29.49 -23.67
CA ILE A 336 -15.76 -30.33 -23.10
C ILE A 336 -15.60 -31.64 -23.89
N THR A 337 -16.71 -32.29 -24.27
CA THR A 337 -16.67 -33.57 -25.00
C THR A 337 -16.09 -33.42 -26.41
N LYS A 338 -16.22 -32.26 -27.06
CA LYS A 338 -15.61 -31.98 -28.38
C LYS A 338 -14.15 -31.56 -28.29
N MET A 339 -13.71 -30.93 -27.20
CA MET A 339 -12.30 -30.57 -27.00
C MET A 339 -11.42 -31.79 -26.71
N LEU A 340 -11.93 -32.79 -26.00
CA LEU A 340 -11.21 -34.06 -25.74
C LEU A 340 -11.07 -34.96 -26.98
N TYR A 341 -11.88 -34.74 -28.02
CA TYR A 341 -11.90 -35.58 -29.24
C TYR A 341 -10.95 -35.11 -30.35
N ASN A 342 -10.39 -33.90 -30.24
CA ASN A 342 -9.43 -33.35 -31.20
C ASN A 342 -8.02 -33.38 -30.59
N GLU A 343 -7.28 -34.44 -30.88
CA GLU A 343 -5.86 -34.59 -30.56
C GLU A 343 -5.00 -33.58 -31.36
N GLN A 344 -4.93 -32.33 -30.90
CA GLN A 344 -3.93 -31.36 -31.34
C GLN A 344 -3.26 -30.71 -30.13
N GLU A 345 -1.93 -30.75 -30.09
CA GLU A 345 -1.08 -30.26 -28.99
C GLU A 345 -1.34 -28.78 -28.61
N GLU A 346 -1.83 -27.96 -29.54
CA GLU A 346 -2.16 -26.55 -29.27
C GLU A 346 -3.44 -26.37 -28.43
N LEU A 347 -4.37 -27.32 -28.43
CA LEU A 347 -5.58 -27.26 -27.60
C LEU A 347 -5.31 -27.59 -26.12
N HIS A 348 -4.26 -28.35 -25.82
CA HIS A 348 -3.84 -28.63 -24.45
C HIS A 348 -3.45 -27.34 -23.71
N PHE A 349 -2.79 -26.42 -24.40
CA PHE A 349 -2.39 -25.12 -23.84
C PHE A 349 -3.62 -24.24 -23.54
N PHE A 350 -4.64 -24.30 -24.40
CA PHE A 350 -5.89 -23.55 -24.24
C PHE A 350 -6.79 -24.15 -23.14
N PHE A 351 -6.81 -25.48 -23.01
CA PHE A 351 -7.49 -26.19 -21.92
C PHE A 351 -6.83 -25.89 -20.56
N PHE A 352 -5.49 -25.88 -20.50
CA PHE A 352 -4.74 -25.43 -19.32
C PHE A 352 -5.08 -23.98 -18.93
N PHE A 353 -5.23 -23.09 -19.92
CA PHE A 353 -5.63 -21.70 -19.68
C PHE A 353 -7.07 -21.58 -19.18
N LEU A 354 -8.01 -22.40 -19.70
CA LEU A 354 -9.41 -22.43 -19.27
C LEU A 354 -9.55 -22.97 -17.83
N LEU A 355 -8.75 -23.99 -17.49
CA LEU A 355 -8.64 -24.57 -16.15
C LEU A 355 -8.12 -23.56 -15.13
N GLN A 356 -7.14 -22.75 -15.52
CA GLN A 356 -6.62 -21.64 -14.72
C GLN A 356 -7.61 -20.46 -14.53
N MET A 357 -8.76 -20.50 -15.17
CA MET A 357 -9.71 -19.38 -15.23
C MET A 357 -11.05 -19.66 -14.56
N ILE A 358 -11.35 -20.92 -14.26
CA ILE A 358 -12.61 -21.37 -13.65
C ILE A 358 -12.43 -21.66 -12.15
N GLU A 359 -11.24 -22.10 -11.72
CA GLU A 359 -10.94 -22.35 -10.29
C GLU A 359 -10.05 -21.28 -9.63
N PHE A 360 -9.37 -20.44 -10.42
CA PHE A 360 -8.68 -19.23 -9.95
C PHE A 360 -9.53 -18.04 -10.33
#